data_AF-A0A2X0R8Y5-F1
#
_entry.id   AF-A0A2X0R8Y5-F1
#
_cell.length_a   1.000
_cell.length_b   1.000
_cell.length_c   1.000
_cell.angle_alpha   90.00
_cell.angle_beta   90.00
_cell.angle_gamma   90.00
#
_symmetry.space_group_name_H-M   'P 1'
#
loop_
_entity.id
_entity.type
_entity.pdbx_description
1 polymer ?
#
loop_
_entity_poly.entity_id
_entity_poly.type
_entity_poly.pdbx_seq_one_letter_code
_entity_poly.pdbx_strand_id
1 'polypeptide(L)'
;MTYHLVNAKSDVAQVQETIQITNLINGIIDIIQLQYSMQLDTSSFNYSRFISHLRILLVRFLRNKHRDEAPLDPAMLGFMKIKYSKAYETADRIAIYLQAKMNWTLDTDDKFYLVLHIWRVTSRQEN
;
A
#
# COMPACT_ATOMS: atom_id res chain seq x y z
N MET A 1 1.25 -33.37 25.81
CA MET A 1 0.88 -33.53 24.39
C MET A 1 -0.27 -32.59 24.05
N THR A 2 0.00 -31.29 23.87
CA THR A 2 -1.04 -30.27 23.53
C THR A 2 -0.49 -29.13 22.66
N TYR A 3 0.68 -29.31 22.04
CA TYR A 3 1.29 -28.30 21.17
C TYR A 3 0.67 -28.22 19.76
N HIS A 4 -0.03 -29.26 19.29
CA HIS A 4 -0.53 -29.30 17.90
C HIS A 4 -1.83 -28.51 17.66
N LEU A 5 -2.68 -28.32 18.69
CA LEU A 5 -3.97 -27.62 18.51
C LEU A 5 -3.81 -26.09 18.49
N VAL A 6 -2.82 -25.56 19.20
CA VAL A 6 -2.55 -24.11 19.26
C VAL A 6 -1.86 -23.64 17.97
N ASN A 7 -0.90 -24.41 17.45
CA ASN A 7 -0.20 -24.08 16.21
C ASN A 7 -1.12 -24.12 14.97
N ALA A 8 -2.05 -25.08 14.89
CA ALA A 8 -2.98 -25.13 13.77
C ALA A 8 -3.89 -23.89 13.68
N LYS A 9 -4.28 -23.31 14.83
CA LYS A 9 -5.07 -22.07 14.86
C LYS A 9 -4.25 -20.84 14.45
N SER A 10 -2.98 -20.78 14.84
CA SER A 10 -2.08 -19.69 14.41
C SER A 10 -1.76 -19.76 12.93
N ASP A 11 -1.56 -20.96 12.38
CA ASP A 11 -1.28 -21.15 10.96
C ASP A 11 -2.48 -20.73 10.09
N VAL A 12 -3.69 -21.13 10.48
CA VAL A 12 -4.93 -20.71 9.80
C VAL A 12 -5.12 -19.20 9.85
N ALA A 13 -4.87 -18.58 11.01
CA ALA A 13 -4.94 -17.12 11.14
C ALA A 13 -3.93 -16.41 10.22
N GLN A 14 -2.68 -16.89 10.17
CA GLN A 14 -1.63 -16.32 9.32
C GLN A 14 -1.94 -16.45 7.83
N VAL A 15 -2.53 -17.57 7.41
CA VAL A 15 -3.01 -17.75 6.03
C VAL A 15 -4.12 -16.75 5.73
N GLN A 16 -5.07 -16.56 6.64
CA GLN A 16 -6.18 -15.61 6.46
C GLN A 16 -5.67 -14.16 6.33
N GLU A 17 -4.71 -13.75 7.16
CA GLU A 17 -4.07 -12.43 7.05
C GLU A 17 -3.38 -12.25 5.69
N THR A 18 -2.68 -13.28 5.21
CA THR A 18 -1.97 -13.26 3.93
C THR A 18 -2.95 -13.09 2.76
N ILE A 19 -4.08 -13.81 2.77
CA ILE A 19 -5.12 -13.69 1.76
C ILE A 19 -5.72 -12.28 1.78
N GLN A 20 -6.01 -11.76 2.97
CA GLN A 20 -6.58 -10.41 3.13
C GLN A 20 -5.65 -9.32 2.59
N ILE A 21 -4.36 -9.37 2.93
CA ILE A 21 -3.36 -8.43 2.42
C ILE A 21 -3.27 -8.54 0.90
N THR A 22 -3.26 -9.74 0.35
CA THR A 22 -3.19 -9.96 -1.11
C THR A 22 -4.41 -9.35 -1.82
N ASN A 23 -5.61 -9.52 -1.27
CA ASN A 23 -6.83 -8.92 -1.83
C ASN A 23 -6.81 -7.39 -1.80
N LEU A 24 -6.29 -6.79 -0.72
CA LEU A 24 -6.14 -5.34 -0.62
C LEU A 24 -5.11 -4.82 -1.62
N ILE A 25 -3.98 -5.51 -1.79
CA ILE A 25 -2.96 -5.16 -2.79
C ILE A 25 -3.57 -5.20 -4.20
N ASN A 26 -4.29 -6.26 -4.54
CA ASN A 26 -4.94 -6.36 -5.86
C ASN A 26 -5.92 -5.20 -6.10
N GLY A 27 -6.76 -4.86 -5.11
CA GLY A 27 -7.65 -3.71 -5.22
C GLY A 27 -6.93 -2.37 -5.40
N ILE A 28 -5.78 -2.18 -4.72
CA ILE A 28 -4.93 -1.00 -4.91
C ILE A 28 -4.37 -0.95 -6.34
N ILE A 29 -3.90 -2.09 -6.85
CA ILE A 29 -3.34 -2.21 -8.20
C ILE A 29 -4.42 -1.90 -9.25
N ASP A 30 -5.64 -2.44 -9.09
CA ASP A 30 -6.78 -2.16 -9.97
C ASP A 30 -7.12 -0.67 -10.02
N ILE A 31 -7.12 0.02 -8.87
CA ILE A 31 -7.36 1.47 -8.80
C ILE A 31 -6.32 2.24 -9.60
N ILE A 32 -5.04 1.87 -9.46
CA ILE A 32 -3.94 2.54 -10.17
C ILE A 32 -4.07 2.29 -11.68
N GLN A 33 -4.25 1.04 -12.09
CA GLN A 33 -4.36 0.66 -13.49
C GLN A 33 -5.54 1.35 -14.19
N LEU A 34 -6.69 1.45 -13.52
CA LEU A 34 -7.86 2.16 -14.02
C LEU A 34 -7.59 3.66 -14.18
N GLN A 35 -7.05 4.30 -13.13
CA GLN A 35 -6.79 5.76 -13.11
C GLN A 35 -5.72 6.18 -14.13
N TYR A 36 -4.77 5.28 -14.44
CA TYR A 36 -3.73 5.52 -15.44
C TYR A 36 -4.05 4.95 -16.82
N SER A 37 -5.12 4.15 -16.95
CA SER A 37 -5.47 3.45 -18.19
C SER A 37 -4.29 2.64 -18.75
N MET A 38 -3.60 1.92 -17.86
CA MET A 38 -2.40 1.15 -18.20
C MET A 38 -2.35 -0.19 -17.46
N GLN A 39 -1.50 -1.10 -17.96
CA GLN A 39 -1.09 -2.29 -17.22
C GLN A 39 0.24 -2.02 -16.53
N LEU A 40 0.37 -2.37 -15.25
CA LEU A 40 1.65 -2.26 -14.57
C LEU A 40 2.53 -3.45 -14.95
N ASP A 41 3.79 -3.20 -15.31
CA ASP A 41 4.75 -4.27 -15.60
C ASP A 41 5.16 -5.01 -14.33
N THR A 42 4.59 -6.20 -14.16
CA THR A 42 4.82 -7.07 -13.00
C THR A 42 6.23 -7.64 -12.93
N SER A 43 6.99 -7.61 -14.03
CA SER A 43 8.39 -8.02 -14.09
C SER A 43 9.35 -6.91 -13.67
N SER A 44 8.88 -5.66 -13.62
CA SER A 44 9.72 -4.50 -13.31
C SER A 44 10.16 -4.48 -11.85
N PHE A 45 11.37 -3.96 -11.64
CA PHE A 45 11.90 -3.70 -10.31
C PHE A 45 11.05 -2.70 -9.51
N ASN A 46 10.45 -1.71 -10.17
CA ASN A 46 9.58 -0.72 -9.53
C ASN A 46 8.31 -1.39 -9.00
N TYR A 47 7.71 -2.31 -9.75
CA TYR A 47 6.56 -3.09 -9.32
C TYR A 47 6.90 -3.96 -8.10
N SER A 48 7.99 -4.72 -8.17
CA SER A 48 8.44 -5.56 -7.04
C SER A 48 8.65 -4.76 -5.75
N ARG A 49 9.32 -3.59 -5.85
CA ARG A 49 9.44 -2.67 -4.71
C ARG A 49 8.07 -2.17 -4.24
N PHE A 50 7.21 -1.75 -5.15
CA PHE A 50 5.89 -1.23 -4.80
C PHE A 50 5.06 -2.25 -4.01
N ILE A 51 4.98 -3.50 -4.48
CA ILE A 51 4.29 -4.59 -3.78
C ILE A 51 4.90 -4.82 -2.38
N SER A 52 6.22 -4.77 -2.27
CA SER A 52 6.91 -4.93 -0.98
C SER A 52 6.55 -3.81 -0.01
N HIS A 53 6.54 -2.55 -0.46
CA HIS A 53 6.15 -1.40 0.37
C HIS A 53 4.67 -1.44 0.77
N LEU A 54 3.77 -1.83 -0.15
CA LEU A 54 2.36 -2.04 0.18
C LEU A 54 2.20 -3.13 1.25
N ARG A 55 2.90 -4.26 1.10
CA ARG A 55 2.85 -5.35 2.08
C ARG A 55 3.28 -4.86 3.46
N ILE A 56 4.39 -4.13 3.55
CA ILE A 56 4.88 -3.58 4.83
C ILE A 56 3.83 -2.63 5.44
N LEU A 57 3.27 -1.72 4.64
CA LEU A 57 2.24 -0.78 5.08
C LEU A 57 1.01 -1.51 5.63
N LEU A 58 0.46 -2.47 4.89
CA LEU A 58 -0.76 -3.19 5.26
C LEU A 58 -0.55 -4.11 6.47
N VAL A 59 0.60 -4.79 6.56
CA VAL A 59 0.96 -5.57 7.76
C VAL A 59 1.07 -4.67 8.99
N ARG A 60 1.62 -3.46 8.84
CA ARG A 60 1.72 -2.50 9.95
C ARG A 60 0.34 -2.07 10.44
N PHE A 61 -0.59 -1.74 9.53
CA PHE A 61 -1.97 -1.42 9.89
C PHE A 61 -2.70 -2.59 10.54
N LEU A 62 -2.55 -3.80 9.99
CA LEU A 62 -3.20 -5.00 10.53
C LEU A 62 -2.77 -5.29 11.97
N ARG A 63 -1.50 -5.01 12.29
CA ARG A 63 -0.92 -5.18 13.63
C ARG A 63 -1.12 -3.98 14.55
N ASN A 64 -1.84 -2.94 14.10
CA ASN A 64 -2.02 -1.68 14.79
C ASN A 64 -0.70 -1.09 15.34
N LYS A 65 0.37 -1.19 14.54
CA LYS A 65 1.70 -0.69 14.92
C LYS A 65 1.88 0.74 14.43
N HIS A 66 2.47 1.57 15.27
CA HIS A 66 2.94 2.89 14.86
C HIS A 66 4.29 2.78 14.15
N ARG A 67 4.64 3.84 13.40
CA ARG A 67 5.96 3.99 12.81
C ARG A 67 6.90 4.54 13.91
N ASP A 68 8.09 3.97 14.04
CA ASP A 68 9.10 4.42 15.02
C ASP A 68 9.99 5.55 14.47
N GLU A 69 9.81 5.91 13.19
CA GLU A 69 10.58 6.94 12.50
C GLU A 69 10.06 8.34 12.85
N ALA A 70 10.97 9.33 12.81
CA ALA A 70 10.57 10.72 12.94
C ALA A 70 9.62 11.11 11.79
N PRO A 71 8.54 11.86 12.07
CA PRO A 71 7.58 12.24 11.05
C PRO A 71 8.24 13.12 10.00
N LEU A 72 7.80 12.98 8.73
CA LEU A 72 8.23 13.87 7.67
C LEU A 72 7.69 15.28 7.87
N ASP A 73 8.38 16.27 7.29
CA ASP A 73 7.84 17.62 7.20
C ASP A 73 6.54 17.60 6.37
N PRO A 74 5.39 18.03 6.93
CA PRO A 74 4.13 18.06 6.20
C PRO A 74 4.19 18.86 4.88
N ALA A 75 5.09 19.83 4.75
CA ALA A 75 5.31 20.58 3.52
C ALA A 75 5.74 19.68 2.35
N MET A 76 6.40 18.54 2.63
CA MET A 76 6.81 17.59 1.61
C MET A 76 5.62 16.97 0.89
N LEU A 77 4.55 16.63 1.61
CA LEU A 77 3.31 16.13 1.00
C LEU A 77 2.66 17.21 0.12
N GLY A 78 2.72 18.47 0.56
CA GLY A 78 2.29 19.62 -0.25
C GLY A 78 3.04 19.72 -1.58
N PHE A 79 4.36 19.54 -1.55
CA PHE A 79 5.19 19.49 -2.76
C PHE A 79 4.83 18.30 -3.66
N MET A 80 4.58 17.12 -3.10
CA MET A 80 4.14 15.94 -3.88
C MET A 80 2.82 16.20 -4.62
N LYS A 81 1.86 16.91 -4.00
CA LYS A 81 0.59 17.26 -4.63
C LYS A 81 0.78 18.12 -5.89
N ILE A 82 1.74 19.06 -5.84
CA ILE A 82 2.05 19.94 -6.97
C ILE A 82 2.82 19.17 -8.05
N LYS A 83 3.86 18.42 -7.66
CA LYS A 83 4.78 17.77 -8.61
C LYS A 83 4.19 16.52 -9.25
N TYR A 84 3.40 15.75 -8.50
CA TYR A 84 2.88 14.44 -8.88
C TYR A 84 1.36 14.36 -8.67
N SER A 85 0.62 15.34 -9.16
CA SER A 85 -0.83 15.51 -8.92
C SER A 85 -1.65 14.25 -9.19
N LYS A 86 -1.44 13.59 -10.34
CA LYS A 86 -2.16 12.35 -10.69
C LYS A 86 -1.87 11.21 -9.69
N ALA A 87 -0.62 11.07 -9.25
CA ALA A 87 -0.25 10.07 -8.24
C ALA A 87 -0.84 10.42 -6.86
N TYR A 88 -0.88 11.71 -6.52
CA TYR A 88 -1.53 12.22 -5.32
C TYR A 88 -3.03 11.89 -5.28
N GLU A 89 -3.75 12.20 -6.34
CA GLU A 89 -5.18 11.87 -6.47
C GLU A 89 -5.42 10.36 -6.43
N THR A 90 -4.51 9.57 -6.99
CA THR A 90 -4.60 8.10 -6.94
C THR A 90 -4.39 7.60 -5.51
N ALA A 91 -3.45 8.17 -4.76
CA ALA A 91 -3.26 7.85 -3.35
C ALA A 91 -4.49 8.22 -2.51
N ASP A 92 -5.19 9.32 -2.84
CA ASP A 92 -6.47 9.67 -2.21
C ASP A 92 -7.55 8.61 -2.44
N ARG A 93 -7.69 8.12 -3.67
CA ARG A 93 -8.62 7.03 -3.99
C ARG A 93 -8.30 5.75 -3.22
N ILE A 94 -7.01 5.42 -3.10
CA ILE A 94 -6.56 4.27 -2.30
C ILE A 94 -6.85 4.48 -0.81
N ALA A 95 -6.65 5.69 -0.27
CA ALA A 95 -7.00 6.01 1.12
C ALA A 95 -8.49 5.79 1.38
N ILE A 96 -9.36 6.25 0.47
CA ILE A 96 -10.82 6.02 0.55
C ILE A 96 -11.13 4.52 0.51
N TYR A 97 -10.49 3.77 -0.38
CA TYR A 97 -10.67 2.32 -0.49
C TYR A 97 -10.27 1.58 0.80
N LEU A 98 -9.11 1.91 1.38
CA LEU A 98 -8.63 1.30 2.62
C LEU A 98 -9.52 1.67 3.81
N GLN A 99 -9.98 2.91 3.87
CA GLN A 99 -10.94 3.36 4.88
C GLN A 99 -12.26 2.58 4.76
N ALA A 100 -12.79 2.41 3.56
CA ALA A 100 -14.06 1.71 3.34
C ALA A 100 -13.96 0.20 3.63
N LYS A 101 -12.83 -0.45 3.31
CA LYS A 101 -12.65 -1.89 3.50
C LYS A 101 -12.21 -2.29 4.90
N MET A 102 -11.39 -1.46 5.54
CA MET A 102 -10.67 -1.81 6.76
C MET A 102 -10.81 -0.80 7.89
N ASN A 103 -11.45 0.35 7.65
CA ASN A 103 -11.47 1.48 8.57
C ASN A 103 -10.06 2.02 8.90
N TRP A 104 -9.13 1.90 7.93
CA TRP A 104 -7.76 2.40 8.06
C TRP A 104 -7.58 3.76 7.40
N THR A 105 -7.04 4.70 8.16
CA THR A 105 -6.72 6.05 7.70
C THR A 105 -5.22 6.16 7.44
N LEU A 106 -4.84 6.73 6.29
CA LEU A 106 -3.44 7.05 5.99
C LEU A 106 -3.07 8.38 6.64
N ASP A 107 -1.94 8.40 7.35
CA ASP A 107 -1.34 9.66 7.79
C ASP A 107 -0.58 10.36 6.65
N THR A 108 -0.04 11.55 6.95
CA THR A 108 0.72 12.37 5.99
C THR A 108 1.89 11.60 5.37
N ASP A 109 2.59 10.81 6.17
CA ASP A 109 3.80 10.09 5.75
C ASP A 109 3.41 8.90 4.90
N ASP A 110 2.43 8.11 5.32
CA ASP A 110 1.86 7.01 4.55
C ASP A 110 1.41 7.47 3.17
N LYS A 111 0.68 8.60 3.13
CA LYS A 111 0.24 9.19 1.88
C LYS A 111 1.43 9.65 1.04
N PHE A 112 2.43 10.31 1.65
CA PHE A 112 3.66 10.72 0.95
C PHE A 112 4.36 9.53 0.28
N TYR A 113 4.61 8.45 1.02
CA TYR A 113 5.28 7.26 0.50
C TYR A 113 4.44 6.59 -0.60
N LEU A 114 3.12 6.50 -0.41
CA LEU A 114 2.22 5.93 -1.39
C LEU A 114 2.25 6.73 -2.71
N VAL A 115 2.21 8.06 -2.65
CA VAL A 115 2.33 8.93 -3.84
C VAL A 115 3.66 8.70 -4.56
N LEU A 116 4.76 8.66 -3.83
CA LEU A 116 6.08 8.40 -4.40
C LEU A 116 6.14 7.05 -5.12
N HIS A 117 5.58 5.99 -4.51
CA HIS A 117 5.61 4.66 -5.09
C HIS A 117 4.68 4.50 -6.29
N ILE A 118 3.47 5.09 -6.25
CA ILE A 118 2.57 5.16 -7.41
C ILE A 118 3.28 5.86 -8.56
N TRP A 119 3.84 7.05 -8.32
CA TRP A 119 4.55 7.78 -9.36
C TRP A 119 5.70 6.95 -9.96
N ARG A 120 6.49 6.23 -9.14
CA ARG A 120 7.59 5.39 -9.65
C ARG A 120 7.13 4.21 -10.50
N VAL A 121 6.03 3.56 -10.12
CA VAL A 121 5.53 2.40 -10.88
C VAL A 121 4.84 2.81 -12.17
N THR A 122 4.25 4.02 -12.23
CA THR A 122 3.57 4.52 -13.43
C THR A 122 4.47 5.31 -14.39
N SER A 123 5.43 6.10 -13.89
CA SER A 123 6.24 7.01 -14.73
C SER A 123 7.35 6.34 -15.54
N ARG A 124 7.79 5.14 -15.13
CA ARG A 124 8.91 4.43 -15.78
C ARG A 124 8.48 3.40 -16.82
N GLN A 125 7.19 3.35 -17.13
CA GLN A 125 6.62 2.58 -18.24
C GLN A 125 6.49 3.45 -19.52
N GLU A 126 6.58 4.77 -19.37
CA GLU A 126 6.72 5.71 -20.48
C GLU A 126 8.21 5.77 -20.86
N ASN A 127 8.71 4.75 -21.56
CA ASN A 127 9.95 4.78 -22.34
C ASN A 127 9.96 3.64 -23.35
#